data_AF-A0A318RIP2-F1
#
_entry.id   AF-A0A318RIP2-F1
#
_cell.length_a   1.000
_cell.length_b   1.000
_cell.length_c   1.000
_cell.angle_alpha   90.00
_cell.angle_beta   90.00
_cell.angle_gamma   90.00
#
_symmetry.space_group_name_H-M   'P 1'
#
loop_
_entity.id
_entity.type
_entity.pdbx_description
1 polymer ?
#
loop_
_entity_poly.entity_id
_entity_poly.type
_entity_poly.pdbx_seq_one_letter_code
_entity_poly.pdbx_strand_id
1 'polypeptide(L)'
;MTGGLPNGAAMLEQLDAAQRDLLTAVLRRRDPELESEVAGWTSPTTAQIGRLAQALQTETATSTDEDWEPTEYGKSVHRLMVDIMNLWPYPD
;
A
#
# COMPACT_ATOMS: atom_id res chain seq x y z
N MET A 1 -26.06 4.63 2.86
CA MET A 1 -25.30 5.60 2.04
C MET A 1 -24.07 4.87 1.55
N THR A 2 -24.11 4.32 0.35
CA THR A 2 -22.98 3.61 -0.26
C THR A 2 -22.04 4.66 -0.84
N GLY A 3 -21.00 5.01 -0.10
CA GLY A 3 -19.89 5.83 -0.61
C GLY A 3 -19.19 5.04 -1.70
N GLY A 4 -19.63 5.23 -2.95
CA GLY A 4 -18.96 4.67 -4.11
C GLY A 4 -17.56 5.27 -4.19
N LEU A 5 -16.55 4.40 -4.13
CA LEU A 5 -15.16 4.77 -4.40
C LEU A 5 -15.10 5.52 -5.74
N PRO A 6 -14.32 6.61 -5.84
CA PRO A 6 -14.26 7.43 -7.03
C PRO A 6 -13.66 6.63 -8.20
N ASN A 7 -14.50 6.36 -9.19
CA ASN A 7 -14.18 5.98 -10.58
C ASN A 7 -13.40 4.66 -10.77
N GLY A 8 -13.81 3.85 -11.74
CA GLY A 8 -13.20 2.54 -12.06
C GLY A 8 -11.77 2.57 -12.63
N ALA A 9 -10.93 3.53 -12.23
CA ALA A 9 -9.50 3.54 -12.49
C ALA A 9 -8.81 2.47 -11.63
N ALA A 10 -7.81 1.80 -12.20
CA ALA A 10 -7.06 0.78 -11.47
C ALA A 10 -6.35 1.42 -10.26
N MET A 11 -6.20 0.66 -9.17
CA MET A 11 -5.59 1.13 -7.91
C MET A 11 -4.26 1.84 -8.16
N LEU A 12 -3.40 1.23 -8.99
CA LEU A 12 -2.09 1.78 -9.33
C LEU A 12 -2.15 3.10 -10.11
N GLU A 13 -3.23 3.38 -10.84
CA GLU A 13 -3.38 4.63 -11.60
C GLU A 13 -3.68 5.83 -10.68
N GLN A 14 -4.18 5.58 -9.48
CA GLN A 14 -4.42 6.63 -8.48
C GLN A 14 -3.16 7.03 -7.71
N LEU A 15 -2.09 6.25 -7.83
CA LEU A 15 -0.78 6.52 -7.25
C LEU A 15 0.11 7.25 -8.26
N ASP A 16 0.95 8.16 -7.78
CA ASP A 16 2.01 8.73 -8.61
C ASP A 16 3.08 7.68 -8.97
N ALA A 17 3.99 8.02 -9.89
CA ALA A 17 5.01 7.08 -10.35
C ALA A 17 5.96 6.63 -9.22
N ALA A 18 6.34 7.52 -8.31
CA ALA A 18 7.24 7.20 -7.22
C ALA A 18 6.56 6.30 -6.17
N GLN A 19 5.29 6.55 -5.89
CA GLN A 19 4.46 5.71 -5.03
C GLN A 19 4.27 4.31 -5.63
N ARG A 20 4.04 4.20 -6.95
CA ARG A 20 3.97 2.91 -7.65
C ARG A 20 5.27 2.14 -7.57
N ASP A 21 6.40 2.78 -7.87
CA ASP A 21 7.71 2.13 -7.81
C ASP A 21 8.04 1.65 -6.39
N LEU A 22 7.73 2.47 -5.38
CA LEU A 22 7.90 2.12 -3.98
C LEU A 22 7.01 0.94 -3.58
N LEU A 23 5.73 0.99 -3.96
CA LEU A 23 4.78 -0.09 -3.69
C LEU A 23 5.27 -1.41 -4.30
N THR A 24 5.62 -1.41 -5.59
CA THR A 24 6.15 -2.57 -6.28
C THR A 24 7.43 -3.10 -5.60
N ALA A 25 8.34 -2.22 -5.18
CA ALA A 25 9.57 -2.62 -4.49
C ALA A 25 9.30 -3.25 -3.11
N VAL A 26 8.26 -2.82 -2.40
CA VAL A 26 7.84 -3.43 -1.12
C VAL A 26 7.20 -4.79 -1.38
N LEU A 27 6.24 -4.86 -2.30
CA LEU A 27 5.50 -6.10 -2.61
C LEU A 27 6.44 -7.19 -3.13
N ARG A 28 7.39 -6.88 -4.01
CA ARG A 28 8.41 -7.85 -4.47
C ARG A 28 9.23 -8.48 -3.33
N ARG A 29 9.39 -7.78 -2.21
CA ARG A 29 10.14 -8.29 -1.05
C ARG A 29 9.26 -9.00 -0.04
N ARG A 30 8.03 -8.54 0.16
CA ARG A 30 7.14 -9.03 1.23
C ARG A 30 6.08 -10.01 0.76
N ASP A 31 5.53 -9.78 -0.43
CA ASP A 31 4.43 -10.55 -0.99
C ASP A 31 4.43 -10.46 -2.53
N PRO A 32 5.28 -11.25 -3.22
CA PRO A 32 5.40 -11.21 -4.68
C PRO A 32 4.12 -11.63 -5.42
N GLU A 33 3.29 -12.45 -4.77
CA GLU A 33 1.97 -12.81 -5.33
C GLU A 33 1.06 -11.58 -5.34
N LEU A 34 1.04 -10.83 -4.24
CA LEU A 34 0.27 -9.59 -4.13
C LEU A 34 0.72 -8.51 -5.13
N GLU A 35 2.01 -8.46 -5.50
CA GLU A 35 2.49 -7.58 -6.58
C GLU A 35 1.71 -7.79 -7.88
N SER A 36 1.51 -9.06 -8.25
CA SER A 36 0.80 -9.42 -9.49
C SER A 36 -0.70 -9.16 -9.38
N GLU A 37 -1.29 -9.39 -8.20
CA GLU A 37 -2.71 -9.16 -7.95
C GLU A 37 -3.08 -7.67 -8.03
N VAL A 38 -2.29 -6.80 -7.38
CA VAL A 38 -2.57 -5.36 -7.24
C VAL A 38 -2.72 -4.67 -8.59
N ALA A 39 -2.01 -5.13 -9.62
CA ALA A 39 -2.12 -4.58 -10.98
C ALA A 39 -3.52 -4.70 -11.58
N GLY A 40 -4.31 -5.68 -11.14
CA GLY A 40 -5.68 -5.92 -11.62
C GLY A 40 -6.78 -5.31 -10.74
N TRP A 41 -6.43 -4.67 -9.62
CA TRP A 41 -7.44 -4.18 -8.68
C TRP A 41 -8.05 -2.87 -9.17
N THR A 42 -9.37 -2.88 -9.39
CA THR A 42 -10.17 -1.68 -9.70
C THR A 42 -11.08 -1.28 -8.54
N SER A 43 -11.49 -2.25 -7.72
CA SER A 43 -12.29 -2.05 -6.51
C SER A 43 -11.88 -3.10 -5.47
N PRO A 44 -10.73 -2.93 -4.81
CA PRO A 44 -10.21 -3.92 -3.87
C PRO A 44 -11.16 -4.10 -2.68
N THR A 45 -11.29 -5.34 -2.23
CA THR A 45 -12.04 -5.71 -1.02
C THR A 45 -11.29 -5.28 0.24
N THR A 46 -12.01 -5.22 1.37
CA THR A 46 -11.40 -4.96 2.68
C THR A 46 -10.27 -5.95 3.01
N ALA A 47 -10.41 -7.22 2.63
CA ALA A 47 -9.39 -8.23 2.86
C ALA A 47 -8.12 -7.98 2.00
N GLN A 48 -8.31 -7.53 0.76
CA GLN A 48 -7.22 -7.17 -0.15
C GLN A 48 -6.45 -5.94 0.37
N ILE A 49 -7.16 -4.88 0.77
CA ILE A 49 -6.55 -3.73 1.44
C ILE A 49 -5.87 -4.15 2.76
N GLY A 50 -6.50 -5.06 3.50
CA GLY A 50 -5.95 -5.82 4.63
C GLY A 50 -4.53 -6.33 4.41
N ARG A 51 -4.40 -7.21 3.42
CA ARG A 51 -3.15 -7.87 3.06
C ARG A 51 -2.08 -6.86 2.61
N LEU A 52 -2.49 -5.87 1.82
CA LEU A 52 -1.62 -4.79 1.37
C LEU A 52 -1.08 -3.93 2.53
N ALA A 53 -1.97 -3.50 3.43
CA ALA A 53 -1.58 -2.74 4.62
C ALA A 53 -0.62 -3.54 5.50
N GLN A 54 -0.85 -4.84 5.67
CA GLN A 54 0.04 -5.73 6.42
C GLN A 54 1.44 -5.82 5.80
N ALA A 55 1.55 -5.91 4.47
CA ALA A 55 2.83 -5.93 3.77
C ALA A 55 3.62 -4.61 3.98
N LEU A 56 2.94 -3.46 3.85
CA LEU A 56 3.54 -2.14 4.06
C LEU A 56 3.91 -1.89 5.53
N GLN A 57 3.07 -2.34 6.47
CA GLN A 57 3.32 -2.23 7.90
C GLN A 57 4.54 -3.07 8.31
N THR A 58 4.65 -4.30 7.79
CA THR A 58 5.80 -5.18 8.05
C THR A 58 7.09 -4.56 7.51
N GLU A 59 7.05 -4.00 6.30
CA GLU A 59 8.21 -3.32 5.73
C GLU A 59 8.60 -2.09 6.56
N THR A 60 7.64 -1.28 6.97
CA THR A 60 7.88 -0.12 7.85
C THR A 60 8.54 -0.55 9.16
N ALA A 61 7.99 -1.56 9.83
CA ALA A 61 8.46 -2.04 11.13
C ALA A 61 9.86 -2.67 11.10
N THR A 62 10.32 -3.10 9.93
CA THR A 62 11.64 -3.72 9.74
C THR A 62 12.65 -2.79 9.07
N SER A 63 12.23 -1.57 8.71
CA SER A 63 13.06 -0.56 8.07
C SER A 63 13.53 0.49 9.08
N THR A 64 14.15 0.02 10.15
CA THR A 64 14.69 0.86 11.24
C THR A 64 16.20 0.96 11.20
N ASP A 65 16.75 2.03 11.77
CA ASP A 65 18.19 2.18 11.99
C ASP A 65 18.66 1.49 13.28
N GLU A 66 19.90 1.78 13.69
CA GLU A 66 20.53 1.20 14.89
C GLU A 66 19.86 1.64 16.20
N ASP A 67 19.16 2.78 16.19
CA ASP A 67 18.42 3.33 17.32
C ASP A 67 16.95 2.88 17.33
N TRP A 68 16.58 1.95 16.44
CA TRP A 68 15.20 1.48 16.22
C TRP A 68 14.26 2.58 15.71
N GLU A 69 14.78 3.67 15.17
CA GLU A 69 13.97 4.70 14.52
C GLU A 69 13.70 4.33 13.06
N PRO A 70 12.52 4.66 12.50
CA PRO A 70 12.26 4.46 11.09
C PRO A 70 13.29 5.19 10.21
N THR A 71 13.94 4.46 9.31
CA THR A 71 14.79 5.04 8.27
C THR A 71 13.98 5.95 7.34
N GLU A 72 14.64 6.79 6.53
CA GLU A 72 13.95 7.59 5.49
C GLU A 72 13.15 6.72 4.52
N TYR A 73 13.66 5.53 4.23
CA TYR A 73 12.93 4.52 3.47
C TYR A 73 11.68 4.04 4.24
N GLY A 74 11.82 3.66 5.51
CA GLY A 74 10.69 3.27 6.36
C GLY A 74 9.61 4.35 6.50
N LYS A 75 10.01 5.62 6.65
CA LYS A 75 9.10 6.78 6.66
C LYS A 75 8.34 6.93 5.33
N SER A 76 9.02 6.69 4.21
CA SER A 76 8.40 6.75 2.88
C SER A 76 7.37 5.63 2.68
N VAL A 77 7.67 4.42 3.13
CA VAL A 77 6.72 3.29 3.11
C VAL A 77 5.52 3.55 4.01
N HIS A 78 5.75 4.11 5.21
CA HIS A 78 4.67 4.49 6.11
C HIS A 78 3.74 5.54 5.49
N ARG A 79 4.31 6.56 4.84
CA ARG A 79 3.51 7.58 4.14
C ARG A 79 2.68 6.98 3.01
N LEU A 80 3.27 6.10 2.20
CA LEU A 80 2.56 5.36 1.15
C LEU A 80 1.38 4.56 1.71
N MET A 81 1.55 3.88 2.85
CA MET A 81 0.48 3.16 3.52
C MET A 81 -0.67 4.07 3.92
N VAL A 82 -0.37 5.24 4.51
CA VAL A 82 -1.39 6.24 4.88
C VAL A 82 -2.12 6.76 3.64
N ASP A 83 -1.40 7.08 2.57
CA ASP A 83 -1.98 7.56 1.32
C ASP A 83 -2.95 6.53 0.71
N ILE A 84 -2.54 5.25 0.68
CA ILE A 84 -3.38 4.13 0.22
C ILE A 84 -4.63 3.98 1.10
N MET A 85 -4.50 4.03 2.43
CA MET A 85 -5.65 3.92 3.34
C MET A 85 -6.63 5.11 3.22
N ASN A 86 -6.15 6.29 2.83
CA ASN A 86 -7.01 7.44 2.56
C ASN A 86 -7.77 7.31 1.24
N LEU A 87 -7.17 6.70 0.22
CA LEU A 87 -7.81 6.43 -1.07
C LEU A 87 -8.82 5.28 -0.98
N TRP A 88 -8.51 4.24 -0.20
CA TRP A 88 -9.36 3.06 0.00
C TRP A 88 -9.55 2.79 1.49
N PRO A 89 -10.41 3.58 2.18
CA PRO A 89 -10.64 3.41 3.60
C PRO A 89 -11.25 2.04 3.87
N TYR A 90 -10.85 1.44 4.99
CA TYR A 90 -11.54 0.28 5.53
C TYR A 90 -12.99 0.68 5.80
N PRO A 91 -13.99 -0.07 5.29
CA PRO A 91 -15.33 0.05 5.83
C PRO A 91 -15.32 -0.43 7.29
N ASP A 92 -15.88 0.38 8.17
CA ASP A 92 -16.13 0.05 9.58
C ASP A 92 -16.90 -1.29 9.76
#